data_AF-A0A9X4BV17-F1
#
_entry.id   AF-A0A9X4BV17-F1
#
_cell.length_a   1.000
_cell.length_b   1.000
_cell.length_c   1.000
_cell.angle_alpha   90.00
_cell.angle_beta   90.00
_cell.angle_gamma   90.00
#
_symmetry.space_group_name_H-M   'P 1'
#
loop_
_entity.id
_entity.type
_entity.pdbx_description
1 polymer ?
#
loop_
_entity_poly.entity_id
_entity_poly.type
_entity_poly.pdbx_seq_one_letter_code
_entity_poly.pdbx_strand_id
1 'polypeptide(L)'
;MNEAQSRGTEYAGLSLLQAELAWMRGDKALARAAALRAVQLRPQGSFAQTVAWTLQAQPPPAAATLHARAQDLLVSVERGGDPFDAVDATLLLLCADAPDAAMRALQHAEAAGYRNAGYLRQSPLLQPLRALPEFAALLTRIDADLAAQRAQLRRRNLLPADAVSERG
;
A
#
# COMPACT_ATOMS: atom_id res chain seq x y z
N MET A 1 -13.40 3.99 22.61
CA MET A 1 -13.78 5.13 21.74
C MET A 1 -13.31 4.92 20.29
N ASN A 2 -13.41 3.70 19.73
CA ASN A 2 -12.77 3.34 18.44
C ASN A 2 -13.75 2.83 17.36
N GLU A 3 -15.03 2.63 17.69
CA GLU A 3 -15.99 2.04 16.74
C GLU A 3 -16.44 3.03 15.66
N ALA A 4 -16.52 4.33 15.96
CA ALA A 4 -16.93 5.35 15.01
C ALA A 4 -15.90 5.56 13.87
N GLN A 5 -14.61 5.31 14.13
CA GLN A 5 -13.55 5.42 13.12
C GLN A 5 -13.57 4.25 12.14
N SER A 6 -13.89 3.04 12.61
CA SER A 6 -13.98 1.84 11.75
C SER A 6 -15.04 1.99 10.66
N ARG A 7 -16.28 2.41 11.02
CA ARG A 7 -17.38 2.55 10.07
C ARG A 7 -17.07 3.54 8.96
N GLY A 8 -16.52 4.71 9.27
CA GLY A 8 -16.13 5.71 8.26
C GLY A 8 -14.95 5.26 7.38
N THR A 9 -14.02 4.50 7.94
CA THR A 9 -12.85 3.96 7.23
C THR A 9 -13.24 2.81 6.29
N GLU A 10 -14.20 1.97 6.69
CA GLU A 10 -14.76 0.91 5.85
C GLU A 10 -15.43 1.49 4.59
N TYR A 11 -16.21 2.59 4.69
CA TYR A 11 -16.83 3.20 3.51
C TYR A 11 -15.86 3.93 2.59
N ALA A 12 -14.85 4.60 3.15
CA ALA A 12 -13.80 5.25 2.35
C ALA A 12 -12.92 4.22 1.64
N GLY A 13 -12.51 3.15 2.35
CA GLY A 13 -11.74 2.04 1.79
C GLY A 13 -12.48 1.30 0.68
N LEU A 14 -13.79 1.08 0.83
CA LEU A 14 -14.62 0.49 -0.23
C LEU A 14 -14.70 1.39 -1.47
N SER A 15 -14.82 2.71 -1.28
CA SER A 15 -14.82 3.66 -2.40
C SER A 15 -13.48 3.67 -3.15
N LEU A 16 -12.35 3.53 -2.43
CA LEU A 16 -11.03 3.39 -3.04
C LEU A 16 -10.87 2.08 -3.83
N LEU A 17 -11.32 0.96 -3.24
CA LEU A 17 -11.31 -0.32 -3.94
C LEU A 17 -12.17 -0.27 -5.21
N GLN A 18 -13.35 0.35 -5.13
CA GLN A 18 -14.20 0.56 -6.31
C GLN A 18 -13.49 1.38 -7.38
N ALA A 19 -12.73 2.42 -6.99
CA ALA A 19 -11.96 3.22 -7.92
C ALA A 19 -10.90 2.39 -8.64
N GLU A 20 -10.10 1.60 -7.90
CA GLU A 20 -9.09 0.71 -8.48
C GLU A 20 -9.71 -0.37 -9.38
N LEU A 21 -10.81 -1.00 -8.96
CA LEU A 21 -11.55 -2.01 -9.75
C LEU A 21 -12.17 -1.42 -11.03
N ALA A 22 -12.71 -0.21 -10.96
CA ALA A 22 -13.26 0.48 -12.13
C ALA A 22 -12.15 0.84 -13.11
N TRP A 23 -11.02 1.32 -12.60
CA TRP A 23 -9.85 1.63 -13.41
C TRP A 23 -9.31 0.39 -14.15
N MET A 24 -9.20 -0.76 -13.47
CA MET A 24 -8.79 -2.02 -14.10
C MET A 24 -9.75 -2.47 -15.20
N ARG A 25 -11.05 -2.18 -15.07
CA ARG A 25 -12.07 -2.49 -16.08
C ARG A 25 -12.11 -1.50 -17.24
N GLY A 26 -11.29 -0.44 -17.20
CA GLY A 26 -11.28 0.63 -18.20
C GLY A 26 -12.38 1.68 -18.00
N ASP A 27 -13.21 1.56 -16.96
CA ASP A 27 -14.25 2.53 -16.64
C ASP A 27 -13.67 3.72 -15.87
N LYS A 28 -13.02 4.62 -16.62
CA LYS A 28 -12.37 5.82 -16.07
C LYS A 28 -13.36 6.78 -15.40
N ALA A 29 -14.61 6.82 -15.85
CA ALA A 29 -15.62 7.71 -15.29
C ALA A 29 -16.01 7.25 -13.88
N LEU A 30 -16.32 5.95 -13.73
CA LEU A 30 -16.60 5.37 -12.43
C LEU A 30 -15.39 5.43 -11.50
N ALA A 31 -14.18 5.18 -12.02
CA ALA A 31 -12.95 5.25 -11.23
C ALA A 31 -12.75 6.64 -10.59
N ARG A 32 -12.93 7.70 -11.38
CA ARG A 32 -12.81 9.09 -10.91
C ARG A 32 -13.90 9.45 -9.91
N ALA A 33 -15.15 9.07 -10.18
CA ALA A 33 -16.27 9.32 -9.27
C ALA A 33 -16.06 8.63 -7.91
N ALA A 34 -15.61 7.38 -7.91
CA ALA A 34 -15.34 6.62 -6.69
C ALA A 34 -14.14 7.21 -5.90
N ALA A 35 -13.08 7.65 -6.58
CA ALA A 35 -11.97 8.33 -5.93
C ALA A 35 -12.39 9.65 -5.26
N LEU A 36 -13.18 10.48 -5.94
CA LEU A 36 -13.76 11.70 -5.36
C LEU A 36 -14.65 11.39 -4.15
N ARG A 37 -15.43 10.31 -4.23
CA ARG A 37 -16.26 9.87 -3.11
C ARG A 37 -15.41 9.48 -1.90
N ALA A 38 -14.30 8.77 -2.11
CA ALA A 38 -13.37 8.44 -1.04
C ALA A 38 -12.80 9.69 -0.35
N VAL A 39 -12.41 10.71 -1.12
CA VAL A 39 -11.93 12.01 -0.59
C VAL A 39 -13.01 12.69 0.26
N GLN A 40 -14.26 12.71 -0.21
CA GLN A 40 -15.37 13.30 0.56
C GLN A 40 -15.65 12.57 1.87
N LEU A 41 -15.50 11.24 1.88
CA LEU A 41 -15.74 10.41 3.07
C LEU A 41 -14.62 10.54 4.10
N ARG A 42 -13.37 10.75 3.66
CA ARG A 42 -12.21 10.92 4.54
C ARG A 42 -11.32 12.07 4.06
N PRO A 43 -11.72 13.34 4.28
CA PRO A 43 -10.95 14.50 3.80
C PRO A 43 -9.58 14.64 4.48
N GLN A 44 -9.42 14.06 5.67
CA GLN A 44 -8.15 14.03 6.40
C GLN A 44 -7.23 12.88 5.97
N GLY A 45 -7.69 11.98 5.09
CA GLY A 45 -6.90 10.83 4.64
C GLY A 45 -6.02 11.20 3.44
N SER A 46 -4.70 11.21 3.65
CA SER A 46 -3.72 11.50 2.58
C SER A 46 -3.91 10.60 1.36
N PHE A 47 -4.02 9.29 1.58
CA PHE A 47 -4.09 8.30 0.50
C PHE A 47 -5.26 8.51 -0.47
N ALA A 48 -6.46 8.82 0.02
CA ALA A 48 -7.62 9.02 -0.86
C ALA A 48 -7.42 10.22 -1.80
N GLN A 49 -6.76 11.27 -1.31
CA GLN A 49 -6.40 12.43 -2.10
C GLN A 49 -5.34 12.08 -3.15
N THR A 50 -4.32 11.30 -2.79
CA THR A 50 -3.31 10.81 -3.72
C THR A 50 -3.91 9.96 -4.85
N VAL A 51 -4.85 9.05 -4.53
CA VAL A 51 -5.56 8.26 -5.55
C VAL A 51 -6.37 9.16 -6.49
N ALA A 52 -7.06 10.18 -5.96
CA ALA A 52 -7.82 11.12 -6.78
C ALA A 52 -6.94 11.87 -7.78
N TRP A 53 -5.72 12.26 -7.40
CA TRP A 53 -4.75 12.86 -8.32
C TRP A 53 -4.21 11.85 -9.34
N THR A 54 -3.81 10.66 -8.88
CA THR A 54 -3.26 9.60 -9.73
C THR A 54 -4.25 9.18 -10.82
N LEU A 55 -5.54 9.08 -10.48
CA LEU A 55 -6.61 8.74 -11.42
C LEU A 55 -7.13 9.94 -12.23
N GLN A 56 -6.52 11.11 -12.07
CA GLN A 56 -6.91 12.37 -12.72
C GLN A 56 -8.39 12.73 -12.45
N ALA A 57 -8.88 12.39 -11.26
CA ALA A 57 -10.19 12.80 -10.79
C ALA A 57 -10.18 14.27 -10.32
N GLN A 58 -9.00 14.77 -9.95
CA GLN A 58 -8.70 16.16 -9.67
C GLN A 58 -7.36 16.53 -10.31
N PRO A 59 -7.13 17.81 -10.66
CA PRO A 59 -5.82 18.25 -11.11
C PRO A 59 -4.79 18.03 -9.98
N PRO A 60 -3.65 17.39 -10.27
CA PRO A 60 -2.60 17.24 -9.27
C PRO A 60 -1.98 18.61 -8.95
N PRO A 61 -1.49 18.81 -7.71
CA PRO A 61 -0.66 19.96 -7.40
C PRO A 61 0.68 19.88 -8.15
N ALA A 62 1.46 20.96 -8.08
CA ALA A 62 2.79 21.00 -8.69
C ALA A 62 3.68 19.84 -8.20
N ALA A 63 4.56 19.35 -9.09
CA ALA A 63 5.44 18.23 -8.79
C ALA A 63 6.28 18.45 -7.51
N ALA A 64 6.73 19.68 -7.24
CA ALA A 64 7.45 20.02 -6.02
C ALA A 64 6.60 19.81 -4.74
N THR A 65 5.30 20.10 -4.80
CA THR A 65 4.38 19.85 -3.68
C THR A 65 4.15 18.35 -3.47
N LEU A 66 4.04 17.58 -4.55
CA LEU A 66 3.94 16.11 -4.46
C LEU A 66 5.19 15.51 -3.82
N HIS A 67 6.39 15.95 -4.24
CA HIS A 67 7.65 15.52 -3.64
C HIS A 67 7.75 15.88 -2.15
N ALA A 68 7.37 17.11 -1.78
CA ALA A 68 7.39 17.51 -0.37
C ALA A 68 6.47 16.64 0.50
N ARG A 69 5.24 16.37 0.03
CA ARG A 69 4.30 15.48 0.74
C ARG A 69 4.81 14.05 0.83
N ALA A 70 5.41 13.53 -0.24
CA ALA A 70 6.03 12.20 -0.22
C ALA A 70 7.16 12.14 0.82
N GLN A 71 7.99 13.18 0.90
CA GLN A 71 9.07 13.26 1.88
C GLN A 71 8.54 13.30 3.33
N ASP A 72 7.48 14.07 3.60
CA ASP A 72 6.86 14.13 4.93
C ASP A 72 6.36 12.74 5.38
N LEU A 73 5.75 11.98 4.48
CA LEU A 73 5.30 10.61 4.74
C LEU A 73 6.49 9.67 4.99
N LEU A 74 7.55 9.76 4.18
CA LEU A 74 8.75 8.93 4.39
C LEU A 74 9.43 9.24 5.74
N VAL A 75 9.50 10.51 6.14
CA VAL A 75 10.01 10.91 7.46
C VAL A 75 9.12 10.38 8.59
N SER A 76 7.80 10.34 8.40
CA SER A 76 6.87 9.70 9.36
C SER A 76 7.20 8.22 9.52
N VAL A 77 7.39 7.49 8.42
CA VAL A 77 7.74 6.07 8.42
C VAL A 77 9.08 5.81 9.11
N GLU A 78 10.10 6.63 8.86
CA GLU A 78 11.40 6.53 9.53
C GLU A 78 11.30 6.73 11.05
N ARG A 79 10.30 7.49 11.52
CA ARG A 79 10.00 7.71 12.93
C ARG A 79 9.10 6.63 13.54
N GLY A 80 8.81 5.55 12.81
CA GLY A 80 7.95 4.45 13.25
C GLY A 80 6.45 4.66 12.96
N GLY A 81 6.11 5.52 11.99
CA GLY A 81 4.76 5.64 11.45
C GLY A 81 4.29 4.39 10.70
N ASP A 82 3.09 4.45 10.11
CA ASP A 82 2.52 3.33 9.37
C ASP A 82 3.35 3.06 8.09
N PRO A 83 3.90 1.85 7.87
CA PRO A 83 4.61 1.51 6.65
C PRO A 83 3.81 1.75 5.36
N PHE A 84 2.47 1.79 5.44
CA PHE A 84 1.61 2.15 4.31
C PHE A 84 1.78 3.60 3.84
N ASP A 85 2.25 4.52 4.70
CA ASP A 85 2.55 5.91 4.32
C ASP A 85 3.66 5.97 3.25
N ALA A 86 4.60 5.02 3.24
CA ALA A 86 5.60 4.91 2.18
C ALA A 86 5.01 4.41 0.85
N VAL A 87 3.90 3.66 0.89
CA VAL A 87 3.13 3.29 -0.32
C VAL A 87 2.37 4.51 -0.84
N ASP A 88 1.79 5.34 0.03
CA ASP A 88 1.19 6.62 -0.36
C ASP A 88 2.24 7.56 -0.99
N ALA A 89 3.42 7.68 -0.37
CA ALA A 89 4.56 8.43 -0.91
C ALA A 89 4.98 7.95 -2.31
N THR A 90 4.95 6.64 -2.53
CA THR A 90 5.22 6.04 -3.86
C THR A 90 4.25 6.56 -4.90
N LEU A 91 2.95 6.59 -4.60
CA LEU A 91 1.93 7.07 -5.54
C LEU A 91 2.06 8.58 -5.81
N LEU A 92 2.40 9.37 -4.80
CA LEU A 92 2.69 10.80 -4.98
C LEU A 92 3.85 11.04 -5.95
N LEU A 93 4.92 10.24 -5.83
CA LEU A 93 6.09 10.33 -6.70
C LEU A 93 5.80 9.83 -8.13
N LEU A 94 4.96 8.81 -8.29
CA LEU A 94 4.45 8.41 -9.60
C LEU A 94 3.57 9.50 -10.23
N CYS A 95 2.73 10.15 -9.44
CA CYS A 95 1.93 11.28 -9.89
C CYS A 95 2.80 12.49 -10.28
N ALA A 96 4.01 12.59 -9.73
CA ALA A 96 5.01 13.59 -10.06
C ALA A 96 5.96 13.17 -11.20
N ASP A 97 5.69 12.05 -11.88
CA ASP A 97 6.52 11.48 -12.96
C ASP A 97 7.96 11.15 -12.54
N ALA A 98 8.13 10.69 -11.28
CA ALA A 98 9.42 10.34 -10.68
C ALA A 98 9.49 8.83 -10.32
N PRO A 99 9.51 7.91 -11.30
CA PRO A 99 9.44 6.46 -11.06
C PRO A 99 10.62 5.91 -10.24
N ASP A 100 11.83 6.43 -10.42
CA ASP A 100 13.00 6.01 -9.64
C ASP A 100 12.87 6.39 -8.16
N ALA A 101 12.32 7.58 -7.89
CA ALA A 101 12.05 8.02 -6.53
C ALA A 101 10.91 7.21 -5.91
N ALA A 102 9.86 6.92 -6.68
CA ALA A 102 8.77 6.05 -6.25
C ALA A 102 9.27 4.63 -5.89
N MET A 103 10.17 4.06 -6.69
CA MET A 103 10.76 2.75 -6.39
C MET A 103 11.57 2.77 -5.08
N ARG A 104 12.33 3.83 -4.81
CA ARG A 104 13.02 4.01 -3.52
C ARG A 104 12.02 4.12 -2.36
N ALA A 105 10.91 4.84 -2.52
CA ALA A 105 9.86 4.91 -1.50
C ALA A 105 9.26 3.52 -1.18
N LEU A 106 9.03 2.66 -2.18
CA LEU A 106 8.61 1.28 -1.92
C LEU A 106 9.65 0.45 -1.16
N GLN A 107 10.93 0.65 -1.43
CA GLN A 107 12.00 -0.01 -0.67
C GLN A 107 12.02 0.45 0.79
N HIS A 108 11.72 1.74 1.06
CA HIS A 108 11.48 2.22 2.43
C HIS A 108 10.27 1.55 3.08
N ALA A 109 9.16 1.34 2.35
CA ALA A 109 8.01 0.61 2.86
C ALA A 109 8.40 -0.82 3.28
N GLU A 110 9.14 -1.53 2.44
CA GLU A 110 9.67 -2.87 2.74
C GLU A 110 10.56 -2.85 3.99
N ALA A 111 11.52 -1.92 4.09
CA ALA A 111 12.39 -1.77 5.24
C ALA A 111 11.63 -1.46 6.54
N ALA A 112 10.56 -0.68 6.45
CA ALA A 112 9.68 -0.36 7.58
C ALA A 112 8.73 -1.50 7.99
N GLY A 113 8.72 -2.63 7.27
CA GLY A 113 7.91 -3.80 7.65
C GLY A 113 6.66 -4.00 6.81
N TYR A 114 6.47 -3.25 5.72
CA TYR A 114 5.37 -3.51 4.78
C TYR A 114 5.57 -4.88 4.11
N ARG A 115 4.55 -5.74 4.14
CA ARG A 115 4.62 -7.13 3.62
C ARG A 115 3.45 -7.53 2.72
N ASN A 116 2.59 -6.61 2.29
CA ASN A 116 1.45 -6.96 1.43
C ASN A 116 1.84 -6.99 -0.06
N ALA A 117 2.58 -8.04 -0.46
CA ALA A 117 2.95 -8.26 -1.87
C ALA A 117 1.72 -8.45 -2.79
N GLY A 118 0.60 -8.95 -2.25
CA GLY A 118 -0.65 -9.12 -2.99
C GLY A 118 -1.19 -7.79 -3.49
N TYR A 119 -1.26 -6.78 -2.61
CA TYR A 119 -1.65 -5.43 -2.98
C TYR A 119 -0.72 -4.84 -4.04
N LEU A 120 0.60 -4.91 -3.84
CA LEU A 120 1.58 -4.36 -4.79
C LEU A 120 1.43 -4.95 -6.20
N ARG A 121 1.16 -6.26 -6.29
CA ARG A 121 0.95 -6.95 -7.58
C ARG A 121 -0.37 -6.59 -8.25
N GLN A 122 -1.43 -6.45 -7.47
CA GLN A 122 -2.79 -6.30 -8.01
C GLN A 122 -3.15 -4.84 -8.27
N SER A 123 -2.63 -3.91 -7.48
CA SER A 123 -3.01 -2.51 -7.61
C SER A 123 -2.61 -1.97 -8.98
N PRO A 124 -3.57 -1.43 -9.75
CA PRO A 124 -3.27 -0.83 -11.05
C PRO A 124 -2.51 0.49 -10.92
N LEU A 125 -2.53 1.13 -9.74
CA LEU A 125 -1.87 2.41 -9.49
C LEU A 125 -0.34 2.29 -9.57
N LEU A 126 0.19 1.09 -9.32
CA LEU A 126 1.61 0.76 -9.38
C LEU A 126 2.06 0.22 -10.73
N GLN A 127 1.19 0.23 -11.75
CA GLN A 127 1.51 -0.25 -13.09
C GLN A 127 2.80 0.35 -13.68
N PRO A 128 3.12 1.65 -13.51
CA PRO A 128 4.37 2.23 -14.02
C PRO A 128 5.64 1.55 -13.47
N LEU A 129 5.61 1.05 -12.23
CA LEU A 129 6.77 0.41 -11.59
C LEU A 129 6.94 -1.05 -12.02
N ARG A 130 5.91 -1.68 -12.61
CA ARG A 130 5.98 -3.10 -13.00
C ARG A 130 7.02 -3.39 -14.09
N ALA A 131 7.42 -2.37 -14.84
CA ALA A 131 8.48 -2.49 -15.84
C ALA A 131 9.89 -2.51 -15.22
N LEU A 132 10.03 -2.10 -13.97
CA LEU A 132 11.32 -2.02 -13.28
C LEU A 132 11.71 -3.40 -12.71
N PRO A 133 12.93 -3.91 -12.99
CA PRO A 133 13.39 -5.17 -12.41
C PRO A 133 13.47 -5.10 -10.87
N GLU A 134 13.73 -3.93 -10.30
CA GLU A 134 13.76 -3.68 -8.86
C GLU A 134 12.42 -3.97 -8.19
N PHE A 135 11.31 -3.75 -8.90
CA PHE A 135 9.96 -4.03 -8.40
C PHE A 135 9.73 -5.54 -8.25
N ALA A 136 10.12 -6.33 -9.25
CA ALA A 136 10.05 -7.79 -9.18
C ALA A 136 10.96 -8.36 -8.08
N ALA A 137 12.15 -7.78 -7.90
CA ALA A 137 13.07 -8.15 -6.83
C ALA A 137 12.48 -7.87 -5.44
N LEU A 138 11.85 -6.70 -5.25
CA LEU A 138 11.16 -6.35 -4.01
C LEU A 138 10.03 -7.32 -3.67
N LEU A 139 9.19 -7.66 -4.65
CA LEU A 139 8.12 -8.64 -4.44
C LEU A 139 8.66 -10.02 -4.03
N THR A 140 9.78 -10.44 -4.62
CA THR A 140 10.43 -11.72 -4.30
C THR A 140 10.95 -11.73 -2.87
N ARG A 141 11.56 -10.62 -2.40
CA ARG A 141 12.03 -10.50 -1.01
C ARG A 141 10.88 -10.55 -0.01
N ILE A 142 9.79 -9.81 -0.26
CA ILE A 142 8.60 -9.85 0.61
C ILE A 142 8.03 -11.28 0.71
N ASP A 143 7.93 -12.00 -0.41
CA ASP A 143 7.43 -13.38 -0.41
C ASP A 143 8.37 -14.33 0.35
N ALA A 144 9.69 -14.17 0.19
CA ALA A 144 10.69 -14.98 0.90
C ALA A 144 10.62 -14.74 2.42
N ASP A 145 10.49 -13.49 2.86
CA ASP A 145 10.30 -13.13 4.26
C ASP A 145 9.04 -13.77 4.84
N LEU A 146 7.91 -13.67 4.13
CA LEU A 146 6.65 -14.27 4.56
C LEU A 146 6.74 -15.80 4.62
N ALA A 147 7.42 -16.44 3.65
CA ALA A 147 7.65 -17.87 3.66
C ALA A 147 8.52 -18.30 4.86
N ALA A 148 9.57 -17.55 5.18
CA ALA A 148 10.42 -17.77 6.34
C ALA A 148 9.64 -17.62 7.66
N GLN A 149 8.83 -16.56 7.80
CA GLN A 149 7.97 -16.37 8.96
C GLN A 149 6.97 -17.52 9.12
N ARG A 150 6.31 -17.95 8.03
CA ARG A 150 5.40 -19.11 8.04
C ARG A 150 6.13 -20.41 8.40
N ALA A 151 7.37 -20.59 7.97
CA ALA A 151 8.17 -21.75 8.34
C ALA A 151 8.57 -21.72 9.83
N GLN A 152 8.94 -20.57 10.36
CA GLN A 152 9.25 -20.39 11.78
C GLN A 152 8.03 -20.63 12.66
N LEU A 153 6.86 -20.10 12.28
CA LEU A 153 5.60 -20.35 12.99
C LEU A 153 5.22 -21.83 12.94
N ARG A 154 5.38 -22.50 11.79
CA ARG A 154 5.19 -23.95 11.71
C ARG A 154 6.12 -24.71 12.64
N ARG A 155 7.42 -24.37 12.69
CA ARG A 155 8.39 -24.99 13.63
C ARG A 155 8.00 -24.76 15.10
N ARG A 156 7.48 -23.58 15.44
CA ARG A 156 7.01 -23.25 16.80
C ARG A 156 5.70 -23.93 17.16
N ASN A 157 4.78 -24.09 16.21
CA ASN A 157 3.51 -24.83 16.38
C ASN A 157 3.65 -26.35 16.20
N LEU A 158 4.83 -26.86 15.81
CA LEU A 158 5.16 -28.28 15.76
C LEU A 158 5.68 -28.82 17.12
N LEU A 159 5.67 -28.00 18.17
CA LEU A 159 5.86 -28.43 19.56
C LEU A 159 4.57 -28.06 20.31
N PRO A 160 3.64 -29.04 20.47
CA PRO A 160 3.83 -30.04 21.51
C PRO A 160 3.41 -31.45 21.07
N ALA A 161 4.37 -32.36 20.96
CA ALA A 161 4.16 -33.80 21.04
C ALA A 161 5.46 -34.53 21.45
N ASP A 162 6.11 -34.07 22.51
CA ASP A 162 6.68 -35.04 23.47
C ASP A 162 5.52 -35.66 24.26
N ALA A 163 4.57 -36.26 23.53
CA ALA A 163 3.82 -37.40 24.00
C ALA A 163 4.62 -38.62 23.56
N VAL A 164 5.84 -38.73 24.09
CA VAL A 164 6.55 -40.00 24.09
C VAL A 164 5.65 -40.94 24.88
N SER A 165 5.13 -41.90 24.14
CA SER A 165 4.32 -42.99 24.62
C SER A 165 5.12 -43.77 25.66
N GLU A 166 4.95 -43.48 26.95
CA GLU A 166 5.22 -44.46 28.01
C GLU A 166 3.96 -45.30 28.19
N ARG A 167 3.84 -46.33 27.33
CA ARG A 167 3.16 -47.56 27.73
C ARG A 167 4.19 -48.41 28.46
N GLY A 168 4.15 -48.35 29.79
CA GLY A 168 4.72 -49.34 30.71
C GLY A 168 3.60 -49.93 31.56
#